data_AF-A0A935RRI2-F1
#
_entry.id   AF-A0A935RRI2-F1
#
_cell.length_a   1.000
_cell.length_b   1.000
_cell.length_c   1.000
_cell.angle_alpha   90.00
_cell.angle_beta   90.00
_cell.angle_gamma   90.00
#
_symmetry.space_group_name_H-M   'P 1'
#
loop_
_entity.id
_entity.type
_entity.pdbx_description
1 polymer ?
#
loop_
_entity_poly.entity_id
_entity_poly.type
_entity_poly.pdbx_seq_one_letter_code
_entity_poly.pdbx_strand_id
1 'polypeptide(L)'
;METDSLTDQSDNKSIEIALLKSLSTWREDICERNPPLICMIDSGTYTQAVYQFCRSSGSPFFASKGWDRGRFHIGKESITRKPFLEAYASYQDAERLWLYNVNTEYWKQWLQERFMVDTFDQDKHFQDGSLSLFYAPNNVKRHTSFSHHIVAEQRRRMFEAGKGWTSKWDTLSRNNHYLDATALACAGAGCAGIRLIQVQDRPQQIVVQQRPQPVVSSPGRFSRPDGRSFIGDSRWPKAR
;
A
#
# COMPACT_ATOMS: atom_id res chain seq x y z
N MET A 1 8.39 13.29 -12.35
CA MET A 1 9.38 14.23 -11.82
C MET A 1 10.70 13.49 -11.93
N GLU A 2 11.47 13.77 -12.98
CA GLU A 2 12.80 13.20 -13.15
C GLU A 2 13.75 14.00 -12.24
N THR A 3 14.58 13.31 -11.48
CA THR A 3 15.56 13.92 -10.58
C THR A 3 16.73 14.45 -11.41
N ASP A 4 16.63 15.68 -11.89
CA ASP A 4 17.53 16.35 -12.86
C ASP A 4 19.02 16.50 -12.43
N SER A 5 19.51 15.80 -11.40
CA SER A 5 20.89 15.98 -10.92
C SER A 5 21.55 14.75 -10.27
N LEU A 6 20.93 13.57 -10.35
CA LEU A 6 21.54 12.34 -9.86
C LEU A 6 22.11 11.53 -11.02
N THR A 7 23.38 11.15 -10.91
CA THR A 7 24.06 10.22 -11.84
C THR A 7 24.39 8.93 -11.11
N ASP A 8 24.74 7.86 -11.84
CA ASP A 8 25.15 6.57 -11.26
C ASP A 8 26.40 6.65 -10.34
N GLN A 9 27.06 7.81 -10.28
CA GLN A 9 28.23 8.08 -9.44
C GLN A 9 27.91 8.95 -8.20
N SER A 10 26.65 9.34 -7.98
CA SER A 10 26.27 10.17 -6.83
C SER A 10 26.42 9.40 -5.51
N ASP A 11 26.97 10.07 -4.49
CA ASP A 11 27.06 9.50 -3.14
C ASP A 11 25.67 9.16 -2.60
N ASN A 12 25.56 8.05 -1.86
CA ASN A 12 24.29 7.56 -1.29
C ASN A 12 23.60 8.64 -0.45
N LYS A 13 24.38 9.46 0.27
CA LYS A 13 23.86 10.57 1.06
C LYS A 13 23.21 11.66 0.20
N SER A 14 23.79 11.97 -0.95
CA SER A 14 23.22 12.92 -1.91
C SER A 14 21.90 12.40 -2.48
N ILE A 15 21.83 11.10 -2.78
CA ILE A 15 20.59 10.45 -3.24
C ILE A 15 19.52 10.51 -2.15
N GLU A 16 19.86 10.22 -0.90
CA GLU A 16 18.91 10.30 0.22
C GLU A 16 18.36 11.72 0.44
N ILE A 17 19.21 12.76 0.33
CA ILE A 17 18.78 14.16 0.44
C ILE A 17 17.83 14.52 -0.71
N ALA A 18 18.18 14.14 -1.94
CA ALA A 18 17.36 14.40 -3.11
C ALA A 18 16.02 13.64 -3.05
N LEU A 19 16.02 12.41 -2.56
CA LEU A 19 14.82 11.61 -2.33
C LEU A 19 13.92 12.24 -1.27
N LEU A 20 14.49 12.66 -0.13
CA LEU A 20 13.74 13.35 0.91
C LEU A 20 13.07 14.62 0.38
N LYS A 21 13.80 15.46 -0.37
CA LYS A 21 13.24 16.66 -1.00
C LYS A 21 12.13 16.32 -1.98
N SER A 22 12.34 15.30 -2.81
CA SER A 22 11.35 14.85 -3.80
C SER A 22 10.07 14.34 -3.13
N LEU A 23 10.19 13.58 -2.04
CA LEU A 23 9.05 13.11 -1.25
C LEU A 23 8.30 14.28 -0.60
N SER A 24 9.01 15.29 -0.10
CA SER A 24 8.38 16.50 0.46
C SER A 24 7.58 17.27 -0.60
N THR A 25 8.13 17.51 -1.79
CA THR A 25 7.39 18.17 -2.87
C THR A 25 6.21 17.32 -3.34
N TRP A 26 6.42 16.01 -3.51
CA TRP A 26 5.35 15.11 -3.93
C TRP A 26 4.21 15.03 -2.91
N ARG A 27 4.50 15.13 -1.61
CA ARG A 27 3.49 15.18 -0.56
C ARG A 27 2.54 16.36 -0.75
N GLU A 28 3.08 17.54 -1.04
CA GLU A 28 2.27 18.75 -1.25
C GLU A 28 1.31 18.52 -2.43
N ASP A 29 1.84 18.04 -3.55
CA ASP A 29 1.06 17.74 -4.76
C ASP A 29 -0.04 16.70 -4.52
N ILE A 30 0.27 15.58 -3.85
CA ILE A 30 -0.70 14.49 -3.66
C ILE A 30 -1.77 14.86 -2.64
N CYS A 31 -1.42 15.56 -1.57
CA CYS A 31 -2.38 16.02 -0.58
C CYS A 31 -3.35 17.07 -1.12
N GLU A 32 -2.90 17.92 -2.06
CA GLU A 32 -3.77 18.90 -2.72
C GLU A 32 -4.71 18.24 -3.74
N ARG A 33 -4.21 17.29 -4.53
CA ARG A 33 -4.96 16.71 -5.66
C ARG A 33 -5.85 15.53 -5.26
N ASN A 34 -5.32 14.61 -4.46
CA ASN A 34 -6.01 13.38 -4.09
C ASN A 34 -5.40 12.80 -2.79
N PRO A 35 -5.79 13.33 -1.62
CA PRO A 35 -5.19 12.94 -0.35
C PRO A 35 -5.43 11.44 -0.07
N PRO A 36 -4.36 10.64 0.10
CA PRO A 36 -4.52 9.21 0.31
C PRO A 36 -5.02 8.92 1.73
N LEU A 37 -5.81 7.85 1.88
CA LEU A 37 -6.22 7.37 3.21
C LEU A 37 -5.03 6.73 3.95
N ILE A 38 -4.26 5.90 3.23
CA ILE A 38 -3.00 5.31 3.66
C ILE A 38 -2.05 5.34 2.47
N CYS A 39 -0.82 5.80 2.70
CA CYS A 39 0.25 5.79 1.71
C CYS A 39 1.46 5.05 2.28
N MET A 40 1.76 3.89 1.71
CA MET A 40 2.94 3.10 2.05
C MET A 40 4.10 3.48 1.14
N ILE A 41 5.26 3.76 1.74
CA ILE A 41 6.49 4.12 1.03
C ILE A 41 7.50 3.03 1.31
N ASP A 42 7.99 2.37 0.25
CA ASP A 42 9.01 1.33 0.40
C ASP A 42 10.31 1.93 0.95
N SER A 43 10.79 1.37 2.05
CA SER A 43 12.00 1.80 2.73
C SER A 43 13.16 0.82 2.53
N GLY A 44 13.09 -0.08 1.54
CA GLY A 44 14.07 -1.14 1.29
C GLY A 44 15.49 -0.63 0.99
N THR A 45 15.62 0.34 0.07
CA THR A 45 16.92 0.83 -0.41
C THR A 45 17.42 2.07 0.36
N TYR A 46 16.56 3.07 0.53
CA TYR A 46 16.92 4.38 1.15
C TYR A 46 16.18 4.57 2.47
N THR A 47 16.42 3.67 3.42
CA THR A 47 15.65 3.57 4.66
C THR A 47 15.63 4.88 5.44
N GLN A 48 16.76 5.57 5.58
CA GLN A 48 16.86 6.76 6.43
C GLN A 48 16.08 7.94 5.85
N ALA A 49 16.16 8.16 4.54
CA ALA A 49 15.36 9.18 3.86
C ALA A 49 13.85 8.94 4.04
N VAL A 50 13.39 7.70 3.84
CA VAL A 50 11.97 7.34 3.98
C VAL A 50 11.50 7.47 5.44
N TYR A 51 12.31 7.02 6.40
CA TYR A 51 11.97 7.13 7.82
C TYR A 51 11.91 8.59 8.26
N GLN A 52 12.85 9.42 7.83
CA GLN A 52 12.84 10.84 8.11
C GLN A 52 11.63 11.54 7.48
N PHE A 53 11.29 11.20 6.24
CA PHE A 53 10.09 11.71 5.57
C PHE A 53 8.81 11.32 6.34
N CYS A 54 8.64 10.05 6.70
CA CYS A 54 7.44 9.58 7.41
C CYS A 54 7.32 10.17 8.81
N ARG A 55 8.44 10.34 9.55
CA ARG A 55 8.44 11.03 10.85
C ARG A 55 8.01 12.49 10.76
N SER A 56 8.52 13.21 9.76
CA SER A 56 8.24 14.64 9.57
C SER A 56 6.84 14.89 8.99
N SER A 57 6.38 14.01 8.11
CA SER A 57 5.08 14.16 7.45
C SER A 57 3.93 13.62 8.28
N GLY A 58 4.14 12.53 9.02
CA GLY A 58 3.10 11.83 9.73
C GLY A 58 2.05 11.20 8.81
N SER A 59 0.89 10.88 9.38
CA SER A 59 -0.26 10.35 8.63
C SER A 59 -0.67 11.31 7.50
N PRO A 60 -1.02 10.81 6.30
CA PRO A 60 -1.27 9.41 5.94
C PRO A 60 -0.05 8.62 5.41
N PHE A 61 1.18 9.11 5.59
CA PHE A 61 2.38 8.50 5.04
C PHE A 61 3.09 7.57 6.03
N PHE A 62 3.37 6.34 5.60
CA PHE A 62 3.95 5.31 6.43
C PHE A 62 5.09 4.59 5.71
N ALA A 63 6.18 4.34 6.43
CA ALA A 63 7.26 3.52 5.91
C ALA A 63 6.81 2.06 5.83
N SER A 64 7.26 1.34 4.81
CA SER A 64 6.93 -0.06 4.60
C SER A 64 8.13 -0.89 4.17
N LYS A 65 8.09 -2.19 4.48
CA LYS A 65 9.00 -3.21 3.97
C LYS A 65 8.22 -4.40 3.45
N GLY A 66 8.62 -4.87 2.26
CA GLY A 66 8.12 -6.08 1.67
C GLY A 66 8.82 -7.33 2.18
N TRP A 67 8.08 -8.42 2.33
CA TRP A 67 8.60 -9.72 2.71
C TRP A 67 8.09 -10.81 1.77
N ASP A 68 8.98 -11.74 1.45
CA ASP A 68 8.66 -13.01 0.82
C ASP A 68 7.81 -13.87 1.76
N ARG A 69 6.98 -14.75 1.17
CA ARG A 69 5.98 -15.52 1.93
C ARG A 69 6.62 -16.40 3.01
N GLY A 70 7.83 -16.90 2.77
CA GLY A 70 8.56 -17.74 3.73
C GLY A 70 9.10 -17.00 4.95
N ARG A 71 9.29 -15.68 4.87
CA ARG A 71 9.79 -14.84 5.98
C ARG A 71 8.71 -13.97 6.60
N PHE A 72 7.57 -13.83 5.94
CA PHE A 72 6.47 -13.03 6.43
C PHE A 72 5.73 -13.74 7.58
N HIS A 73 5.81 -13.14 8.77
CA HIS A 73 5.13 -13.64 9.97
C HIS A 73 4.37 -12.50 10.66
N ILE A 74 3.04 -12.57 10.66
CA ILE A 74 2.16 -11.53 11.22
C ILE A 74 2.37 -11.38 12.73
N GLY A 75 2.54 -12.48 13.46
CA GLY A 75 2.62 -12.49 14.93
C GLY A 75 1.27 -12.18 15.59
N LYS A 76 1.30 -11.95 16.92
CA LYS A 76 0.10 -11.60 17.72
C LYS A 76 -0.03 -10.09 17.87
N GLU A 77 -1.26 -9.60 18.05
CA GLU A 77 -1.50 -8.20 18.37
C GLU A 77 -0.87 -7.82 19.71
N SER A 78 -0.30 -6.62 19.76
CA SER A 78 0.22 -6.02 20.99
C SER A 78 0.08 -4.49 20.93
N ILE A 79 0.62 -3.81 21.95
CA ILE A 79 0.73 -2.35 21.97
C ILE A 79 1.59 -1.85 20.81
N THR A 80 2.64 -2.59 20.46
CA THR A 80 3.63 -2.22 19.42
C THR A 80 3.44 -2.98 18.12
N ARG A 81 2.40 -3.79 17.98
CA ARG A 81 2.14 -4.58 16.78
C ARG A 81 0.65 -4.65 16.46
N LYS A 82 0.30 -4.24 15.24
CA LYS A 82 -1.08 -4.24 14.73
C LYS A 82 -1.18 -5.16 13.51
N PRO A 83 -1.82 -6.33 13.62
CA PRO A 83 -1.99 -7.24 12.49
C PRO A 83 -3.10 -6.75 11.55
N PHE A 84 -2.91 -6.96 10.26
CA PHE A 84 -3.88 -6.73 9.18
C PHE A 84 -3.96 -7.96 8.28
N LEU A 85 -4.78 -7.90 7.22
CA LEU A 85 -4.77 -8.94 6.19
C LEU A 85 -3.43 -8.89 5.46
N GLU A 86 -2.62 -9.94 5.57
CA GLU A 86 -1.36 -10.10 4.83
C GLU A 86 -0.41 -8.89 4.94
N ALA A 87 -0.50 -8.21 6.09
CA ALA A 87 0.34 -7.10 6.49
C ALA A 87 0.30 -6.96 8.03
N TYR A 88 1.29 -6.30 8.62
CA TYR A 88 1.24 -5.86 10.02
C TYR A 88 2.05 -4.58 10.21
N ALA A 89 1.58 -3.67 11.05
CA ALA A 89 2.37 -2.54 11.50
C ALA A 89 3.12 -2.90 12.79
N SER A 90 4.40 -2.56 12.87
CA SER A 90 5.19 -2.68 14.10
C SER A 90 5.81 -1.33 14.46
N TYR A 91 5.65 -0.91 15.70
CA TYR A 91 6.24 0.34 16.19
C TYR A 91 7.72 0.12 16.50
N GLN A 92 8.56 0.92 15.85
CA GLN A 92 10.01 0.90 16.02
C GLN A 92 10.38 2.03 16.98
N ASP A 93 10.67 1.71 18.23
CA ASP A 93 10.90 2.71 19.27
C ASP A 93 12.14 3.59 18.98
N ALA A 94 13.25 2.96 18.58
CA ALA A 94 14.47 3.65 18.18
C ALA A 94 14.24 4.65 17.04
N GLU A 95 13.35 4.31 16.11
CA GLU A 95 13.04 5.10 14.92
C GLU A 95 11.80 5.99 15.08
N ARG A 96 11.09 5.87 16.21
CA ARG A 96 9.86 6.60 16.57
C ARG A 96 8.81 6.60 15.45
N LEU A 97 8.59 5.45 14.81
CA LEU A 97 7.61 5.32 13.72
C LEU A 97 6.97 3.94 13.67
N TRP A 98 5.82 3.86 12.99
CA TRP A 98 5.19 2.60 12.63
C TRP A 98 5.73 2.11 11.29
N LEU A 99 6.32 0.92 11.27
CA LEU A 99 6.80 0.24 10.08
C LEU A 99 5.77 -0.80 9.62
N TYR A 100 5.24 -0.63 8.42
CA TYR A 100 4.33 -1.59 7.81
C TYR A 100 5.10 -2.70 7.12
N ASN A 101 4.88 -3.93 7.55
CA ASN A 101 5.49 -5.12 6.99
C ASN A 101 4.43 -5.80 6.14
N VAL A 102 4.73 -6.02 4.87
CA VAL A 102 3.74 -6.42 3.85
C VAL A 102 4.16 -7.75 3.23
N ASN A 103 3.22 -8.69 3.09
CA ASN A 103 3.44 -9.90 2.30
C ASN A 103 3.38 -9.56 0.81
N THR A 104 4.53 -9.32 0.18
CA THR A 104 4.56 -8.82 -1.20
C THR A 104 4.03 -9.84 -2.19
N GLU A 105 4.30 -11.13 -1.97
CA GLU A 105 3.83 -12.19 -2.87
C GLU A 105 2.30 -12.27 -2.89
N TYR A 106 1.67 -12.15 -1.72
CA TYR A 106 0.21 -12.11 -1.63
C TYR A 106 -0.36 -10.90 -2.37
N TRP A 107 0.14 -9.70 -2.09
CA TRP A 107 -0.43 -8.48 -2.66
C TRP A 107 -0.15 -8.31 -4.16
N LYS A 108 0.99 -8.80 -4.65
CA LYS A 108 1.27 -8.88 -6.10
C LYS A 108 0.31 -9.84 -6.80
N GLN A 109 0.05 -11.00 -6.20
CA GLN A 109 -0.93 -11.94 -6.74
C GLN A 109 -2.32 -11.31 -6.74
N TRP A 110 -2.73 -10.78 -5.59
CA TRP A 110 -4.04 -10.16 -5.41
C TRP A 110 -4.29 -9.10 -6.47
N LEU A 111 -3.31 -8.22 -6.69
CA LEU A 111 -3.33 -7.19 -7.73
C LEU A 111 -3.49 -7.78 -9.14
N GLN A 112 -2.64 -8.74 -9.52
CA GLN A 112 -2.70 -9.36 -10.86
C GLN A 112 -4.05 -10.06 -11.08
N GLU A 113 -4.61 -10.70 -10.05
CA GLU A 113 -5.95 -11.30 -10.13
C GLU A 113 -7.06 -10.28 -10.38
N ARG A 114 -6.93 -9.03 -9.91
CA ARG A 114 -7.94 -7.99 -10.18
C ARG A 114 -7.85 -7.46 -11.61
N PHE A 115 -6.67 -7.48 -12.22
CA PHE A 115 -6.51 -7.17 -13.64
C PHE A 115 -7.03 -8.29 -14.55
N MET A 116 -7.17 -9.52 -14.04
CA MET A 116 -7.81 -10.62 -14.77
C MET A 116 -9.34 -10.61 -14.68
N VAL A 117 -9.93 -9.78 -13.82
CA VAL A 117 -11.38 -9.59 -13.76
C VAL A 117 -11.77 -8.50 -14.75
N ASP A 118 -12.69 -8.83 -15.65
CA ASP A 118 -13.23 -7.87 -16.62
C ASP A 118 -13.80 -6.65 -15.89
N THR A 119 -13.44 -5.46 -16.35
CA THR A 119 -13.94 -4.19 -15.79
C THR A 119 -15.46 -4.12 -15.84
N PHE A 120 -16.03 -4.66 -16.92
CA PHE A 120 -17.44 -4.57 -17.24
C PHE A 120 -18.06 -5.95 -17.37
N ASP A 121 -19.13 -6.14 -16.61
CA ASP A 121 -20.44 -6.54 -17.09
C ASP A 121 -20.72 -6.89 -18.56
N GLN A 122 -21.50 -7.95 -18.84
CA GLN A 122 -22.21 -8.06 -20.12
C GLN A 122 -23.18 -6.88 -20.35
N ASP A 123 -23.76 -6.33 -19.27
CA ASP A 123 -24.67 -5.18 -19.30
C ASP A 123 -23.93 -3.84 -19.11
N LYS A 124 -22.59 -3.85 -19.17
CA LYS A 124 -21.69 -2.70 -18.98
C LYS A 124 -21.71 -2.09 -17.57
N HIS A 125 -22.10 -2.83 -16.55
CA HIS A 125 -21.88 -2.41 -15.17
C HIS A 125 -20.47 -2.73 -14.69
N PHE A 126 -19.94 -1.93 -13.77
CA PHE A 126 -18.65 -2.21 -13.15
C PHE A 126 -18.69 -3.51 -12.37
N GLN A 127 -17.74 -4.41 -12.63
CA GLN A 127 -17.60 -5.62 -11.83
C GLN A 127 -16.80 -5.33 -10.56
N ASP A 128 -17.37 -5.77 -9.43
CA ASP A 128 -16.74 -5.71 -8.12
C ASP A 128 -15.38 -6.44 -8.15
N GLY A 129 -14.35 -5.77 -7.64
CA GLY A 129 -13.01 -6.35 -7.58
C GLY A 129 -12.22 -6.32 -8.87
N SER A 130 -12.71 -5.68 -9.93
CA SER A 130 -11.86 -5.36 -11.08
C SER A 130 -10.87 -4.23 -10.72
N LEU A 131 -9.68 -4.27 -11.33
CA LEU A 131 -8.77 -3.13 -11.38
C LEU A 131 -8.55 -2.76 -12.84
N SER A 132 -8.55 -1.47 -13.14
CA SER A 132 -8.47 -0.98 -14.51
C SER A 132 -7.71 0.33 -14.59
N LEU A 133 -7.21 0.63 -15.78
CA LEU A 133 -6.45 1.86 -16.04
C LEU A 133 -7.38 2.92 -16.61
N PHE A 134 -7.24 4.15 -16.11
CA PHE A 134 -7.92 5.29 -16.72
C PHE A 134 -7.41 5.51 -18.14
N TYR A 135 -8.32 5.89 -19.04
CA TYR A 135 -7.93 6.26 -20.38
C TYR A 135 -7.08 7.55 -20.36
N ALA A 136 -5.86 7.47 -20.89
CA ALA A 136 -4.95 8.60 -21.05
C ALA A 136 -4.80 8.96 -22.55
N PRO A 137 -5.71 9.77 -23.12
CA PRO A 137 -5.77 10.02 -24.58
C PRO A 137 -4.46 10.54 -25.16
N ASN A 138 -3.77 11.40 -24.40
CA ASN A 138 -2.56 12.07 -24.85
C ASN A 138 -1.27 11.29 -24.54
N ASN A 139 -1.36 10.08 -23.96
CA ASN A 139 -0.18 9.33 -23.57
C ASN A 139 -0.40 7.81 -23.55
N VAL A 140 -0.66 7.25 -24.72
CA VAL A 140 -0.84 5.79 -24.90
C VAL A 140 0.40 4.99 -24.44
N LYS A 141 1.61 5.54 -24.68
CA LYS A 141 2.88 4.90 -24.27
C LYS A 141 2.96 4.66 -22.75
N ARG A 142 2.33 5.51 -21.95
CA ARG A 142 2.27 5.37 -20.49
C ARG A 142 1.57 4.08 -20.07
N HIS A 143 0.51 3.66 -20.77
CA HIS A 143 -0.18 2.41 -20.47
C HIS A 143 0.70 1.22 -20.77
N THR A 144 1.36 1.20 -21.93
CA THR A 144 2.28 0.11 -22.29
C THR A 144 3.43 -0.01 -21.30
N SER A 145 4.03 1.11 -20.90
CA SER A 145 5.08 1.13 -19.87
C SER A 145 4.56 0.60 -18.53
N PHE A 146 3.37 1.03 -18.12
CA PHE A 146 2.74 0.53 -16.90
C PHE A 146 2.50 -0.98 -16.96
N SER A 147 1.91 -1.48 -18.05
CA SER A 147 1.66 -2.90 -18.26
C SER A 147 2.95 -3.72 -18.19
N HIS A 148 4.03 -3.28 -18.86
CA HIS A 148 5.34 -3.96 -18.77
C HIS A 148 5.87 -4.07 -17.35
N HIS A 149 5.64 -3.05 -16.51
CA HIS A 149 6.05 -3.09 -15.11
C HIS A 149 5.15 -4.03 -14.29
N ILE A 150 3.83 -4.01 -14.50
CA ILE A 150 2.87 -4.88 -13.80
C ILE A 150 3.15 -6.37 -14.04
N VAL A 151 3.57 -6.73 -15.27
CA VAL A 151 3.92 -8.12 -15.62
C VAL A 151 5.41 -8.41 -15.55
N ALA A 152 6.22 -7.50 -14.98
CA ALA A 152 7.66 -7.70 -14.82
C ALA A 152 8.01 -8.88 -13.90
N GLU A 153 7.06 -9.33 -13.09
CA GLU A 153 7.14 -10.57 -12.31
C GLU A 153 5.88 -11.40 -12.53
N GLN A 154 6.03 -12.72 -12.45
CA GLN A 154 4.89 -13.63 -12.54
C GLN A 154 5.02 -14.80 -11.58
N ARG A 155 3.88 -15.26 -11.07
CA ARG A 155 3.81 -16.48 -10.27
C ARG A 155 3.83 -17.70 -11.18
N ARG A 156 4.89 -18.52 -11.10
CA ARG A 156 5.01 -19.80 -11.80
C ARG A 156 4.82 -20.97 -10.84
N ARG A 157 4.12 -22.00 -11.31
CA ARG A 157 4.03 -23.30 -10.66
C ARG A 157 5.06 -24.22 -11.29
N MET A 158 6.05 -24.64 -10.52
CA MET A 158 7.14 -25.51 -10.99
C MET A 158 7.12 -26.81 -10.21
N PHE A 159 7.48 -27.91 -10.86
CA PHE A 159 7.67 -29.19 -10.19
C PHE A 159 9.13 -29.32 -9.77
N GLU A 160 9.38 -29.37 -8.46
CA GLU A 160 10.70 -29.65 -7.89
C GLU A 160 10.74 -31.12 -7.47
N ALA A 161 11.60 -31.91 -8.12
CA ALA A 161 11.81 -33.32 -7.78
C ALA A 161 12.15 -33.45 -6.28
N GLY A 162 11.40 -34.28 -5.56
CA GLY A 162 11.54 -34.48 -4.10
C GLY A 162 10.74 -33.52 -3.21
N LYS A 163 10.22 -32.40 -3.74
CA LYS A 163 9.34 -31.47 -3.00
C LYS A 163 7.93 -31.35 -3.57
N GLY A 164 7.72 -31.77 -4.82
CA GLY A 164 6.44 -31.69 -5.51
C GLY A 164 6.22 -30.34 -6.19
N TRP A 165 4.96 -29.93 -6.33
CA TRP A 165 4.59 -28.67 -6.97
C TRP A 165 4.86 -27.48 -6.04
N THR A 166 5.82 -26.63 -6.40
CA THR A 166 6.11 -25.37 -5.72
C THR A 166 5.58 -24.19 -6.52
N SER A 167 5.23 -23.10 -5.83
CA SER A 167 4.90 -21.82 -6.46
C SER A 167 6.01 -20.84 -6.17
N LYS A 168 6.56 -20.21 -7.21
CA LYS A 168 7.62 -19.21 -7.09
C LYS A 168 7.26 -17.98 -7.90
N TRP A 169 7.68 -16.82 -7.41
CA TRP A 169 7.68 -15.58 -8.18
C TRP A 169 8.97 -15.47 -8.99
N ASP A 170 8.83 -15.46 -10.31
CA ASP A 170 9.94 -15.28 -11.23
C ASP A 170 9.95 -13.85 -11.74
N THR A 171 11.10 -13.20 -11.58
CA THR A 171 11.37 -11.86 -12.12
C THR A 171 11.76 -11.96 -13.59
N LEU A 172 10.94 -11.42 -14.47
CA LEU A 172 11.19 -11.33 -15.91
C LEU A 172 11.97 -10.07 -16.28
N SER A 173 11.75 -8.98 -15.54
CA SER A 173 12.40 -7.70 -15.74
C SER A 173 12.66 -7.01 -14.40
N ARG A 174 13.75 -6.23 -14.32
CA ARG A 174 14.06 -5.39 -13.15
C ARG A 174 13.15 -4.16 -13.05
N ASN A 175 12.44 -3.81 -14.12
CA ASN A 175 11.54 -2.67 -14.15
C ASN A 175 10.18 -3.03 -13.53
N ASN A 176 10.18 -3.37 -12.24
CA ASN A 176 8.99 -3.81 -11.50
C ASN A 176 8.41 -2.71 -10.58
N HIS A 177 8.98 -1.50 -10.59
CA HIS A 177 8.65 -0.46 -9.61
C HIS A 177 7.16 -0.10 -9.54
N TYR A 178 6.43 -0.14 -10.67
CA TYR A 178 4.99 0.11 -10.66
C TYR A 178 4.18 -1.10 -10.15
N LEU A 179 4.67 -2.32 -10.34
CA LEU A 179 4.08 -3.50 -9.71
C LEU A 179 4.18 -3.38 -8.19
N ASP A 180 5.38 -3.10 -7.68
CA ASP A 180 5.63 -2.97 -6.24
C ASP A 180 4.80 -1.82 -5.64
N ALA A 181 4.83 -0.63 -6.26
CA ALA A 181 4.06 0.52 -5.79
C ALA A 181 2.54 0.27 -5.80
N THR A 182 2.01 -0.37 -6.84
CA THR A 182 0.58 -0.67 -6.94
C THR A 182 0.18 -1.75 -5.94
N ALA A 183 1.01 -2.78 -5.74
CA ALA A 183 0.77 -3.82 -4.74
C ALA A 183 0.77 -3.23 -3.32
N LEU A 184 1.68 -2.30 -3.02
CA LEU A 184 1.68 -1.57 -1.74
C LEU A 184 0.45 -0.67 -1.58
N ALA A 185 -0.06 -0.05 -2.66
CA ALA A 185 -1.31 0.69 -2.61
C ALA A 185 -2.50 -0.23 -2.27
N CYS A 186 -2.56 -1.44 -2.86
CA CYS A 186 -3.55 -2.46 -2.50
C CYS A 186 -3.41 -2.91 -1.04
N ALA A 187 -2.18 -3.10 -0.56
CA ALA A 187 -1.91 -3.41 0.85
C ALA A 187 -2.33 -2.28 1.79
N GLY A 188 -2.15 -1.02 1.37
CA GLY A 188 -2.65 0.18 2.05
C GLY A 188 -4.17 0.18 2.18
N ALA A 189 -4.89 -0.07 1.09
CA ALA A 189 -6.35 -0.25 1.10
C ALA A 189 -6.76 -1.43 2.01
N GLY A 190 -5.98 -2.51 1.97
CA GLY A 190 -6.01 -3.61 2.92
C GLY A 190 -5.93 -3.11 4.38
N CYS A 191 -4.91 -2.38 4.75
CA CYS A 191 -4.76 -1.90 6.12
C CYS A 191 -5.91 -0.95 6.54
N ALA A 192 -6.51 -0.21 5.61
CA ALA A 192 -7.68 0.64 5.82
C ALA A 192 -9.02 -0.12 5.98
N GLY A 193 -9.03 -1.45 5.78
CA GLY A 193 -10.24 -2.27 5.89
C GLY A 193 -11.02 -2.46 4.58
N ILE A 194 -10.52 -1.96 3.45
CA ILE A 194 -11.13 -2.17 2.13
C ILE A 194 -10.84 -3.61 1.68
N ARG A 195 -11.88 -4.40 1.43
CA ARG A 195 -11.78 -5.81 1.07
C ARG A 195 -12.71 -6.15 -0.09
N LEU A 196 -12.31 -7.18 -0.84
CA LEU A 196 -13.25 -7.89 -1.69
C LEU A 196 -14.21 -8.68 -0.80
N ILE A 197 -15.51 -8.42 -0.91
CA ILE A 197 -16.55 -9.20 -0.25
C ILE A 197 -16.87 -10.38 -1.16
N GLN A 198 -16.78 -11.61 -0.67
CA GLN A 198 -17.27 -12.75 -1.43
C GLN A 198 -18.78 -12.63 -1.54
N VAL A 199 -19.37 -12.98 -2.70
CA VAL A 199 -20.83 -12.85 -2.92
C VAL A 199 -21.64 -13.57 -1.83
N GLN A 200 -21.10 -14.67 -1.27
CA GLN A 200 -21.69 -15.44 -0.19
C GLN A 200 -21.69 -14.70 1.16
N ASP A 201 -20.72 -13.80 1.36
CA ASP A 201 -20.57 -12.97 2.56
C ASP A 201 -21.22 -11.59 2.39
N ARG A 202 -21.88 -11.32 1.25
CA ARG A 202 -22.59 -10.06 1.05
C ARG A 202 -23.71 -10.02 2.10
N PRO A 203 -23.67 -9.07 3.07
CA PRO A 203 -24.74 -8.98 4.04
C PRO A 203 -26.04 -8.78 3.26
N GLN A 204 -26.99 -9.71 3.42
CA GLN A 204 -28.33 -9.50 2.92
C GLN A 204 -28.78 -8.16 3.48
N GLN A 205 -29.15 -7.21 2.62
CA GLN A 205 -29.73 -5.96 3.07
C GLN A 205 -31.04 -6.28 3.78
N ILE A 206 -30.97 -6.54 5.08
CA ILE A 206 -32.14 -6.48 5.94
C ILE A 206 -32.48 -4.99 5.96
N VAL A 207 -33.56 -4.63 5.26
CA VAL A 207 -34.15 -3.30 5.31
C VAL A 207 -34.72 -3.14 6.72
N VAL A 208 -33.84 -2.86 7.69
CA VAL A 208 -34.26 -2.43 9.02
C VAL A 208 -34.60 -0.96 8.88
N GLN A 209 -35.89 -0.63 8.96
CA GLN A 209 -36.32 0.76 9.17
C GLN A 209 -35.72 1.24 10.49
N GLN A 210 -34.61 1.97 10.43
CA GLN A 210 -33.94 2.49 11.62
C GLN A 210 -34.79 3.61 12.23
N ARG A 211 -35.36 3.35 13.41
CA ARG A 211 -35.74 4.43 14.33
C ARG A 211 -34.46 5.12 14.79
N PRO A 212 -34.40 6.46 14.82
CA PRO A 212 -33.22 7.18 15.28
C PRO A 212 -32.93 6.83 16.73
N GLN A 213 -31.80 6.17 16.97
CA GLN A 213 -31.25 5.96 18.31
C GLN A 213 -30.27 7.08 18.68
N PRO A 214 -30.21 7.48 19.96
CA PRO A 214 -29.25 8.48 20.43
C PRO A 214 -27.82 7.92 20.33
N VAL A 215 -26.93 8.74 19.79
CA VAL A 215 -25.51 8.43 19.58
C VAL A 215 -24.82 8.30 20.94
N VAL A 216 -24.50 7.07 21.35
CA VAL A 216 -23.60 6.80 22.48
C VAL A 216 -22.19 6.66 21.92
N SER A 217 -21.33 7.62 22.26
CA SER A 217 -19.92 7.65 21.85
C SER A 217 -19.10 6.61 22.61
N SER A 218 -18.92 5.42 22.04
CA SER A 218 -17.89 4.48 22.50
C SER A 218 -16.50 5.01 22.12
N PRO A 219 -15.47 4.89 22.99
CA PRO A 219 -14.10 5.24 22.63
C PRO A 219 -13.63 4.35 21.47
N GLY A 220 -13.18 4.99 20.39
CA GLY A 220 -12.90 4.35 19.11
C GLY A 220 -11.77 3.32 19.19
N ARG A 221 -12.00 2.19 18.48
CA ARG A 221 -11.12 1.03 18.22
C ARG A 221 -9.72 1.37 17.64
N PHE A 222 -9.39 2.65 17.49
CA PHE A 222 -8.23 3.19 16.77
C PHE A 222 -7.59 4.34 17.56
N SER A 223 -7.25 4.09 18.81
CA SER A 223 -6.55 5.05 19.67
C SER A 223 -5.13 4.55 19.96
N ARG A 224 -4.18 5.48 20.04
CA ARG A 224 -2.83 5.25 20.54
C ARG A 224 -2.86 4.92 22.04
N PRO A 225 -1.77 4.37 22.62
CA PRO A 225 -1.65 4.17 24.07
C PRO A 225 -1.76 5.47 24.89
N ASP A 226 -1.46 6.62 24.27
CA ASP A 226 -1.60 7.96 24.84
C ASP A 226 -3.02 8.57 24.67
N GLY A 227 -3.98 7.79 24.13
CA GLY A 227 -5.37 8.19 23.93
C GLY A 227 -5.65 9.04 22.68
N ARG A 228 -4.63 9.36 21.85
CA ARG A 228 -4.84 10.15 20.62
C ARG A 228 -5.31 9.28 19.45
N SER A 229 -6.04 9.88 18.51
CA SER A 229 -6.53 9.17 17.32
C SER A 229 -5.39 8.59 16.48
N PHE A 230 -5.55 7.35 16.04
CA PHE A 230 -4.65 6.68 15.09
C PHE A 230 -4.77 7.29 13.67
N ILE A 231 -5.94 7.87 13.36
CA ILE A 231 -6.22 8.58 12.09
C ILE A 231 -6.41 10.06 12.42
N GLY A 232 -5.46 10.90 12.00
CA GLY A 232 -5.55 12.36 11.93
C GLY A 232 -6.25 13.07 13.10
N ASP A 233 -5.49 13.49 14.11
CA ASP A 233 -5.99 14.54 15.01
C ASP A 233 -5.92 15.87 14.26
N SER A 234 -7.06 16.54 14.08
CA SER A 234 -7.23 17.81 13.36
C SER A 234 -6.63 19.03 14.08
N ARG A 235 -5.70 18.78 15.00
CA ARG A 235 -5.01 19.80 15.80
C ARG A 235 -3.50 19.58 15.72
N TRP A 236 -2.92 19.90 14.56
CA TRP A 236 -1.50 20.25 14.51
C TRP A 236 -1.37 21.77 14.29
N PRO A 237 -0.39 22.44 14.90
CA PRO A 237 -0.29 23.89 14.84
C PRO A 237 -0.10 24.33 13.39
N LYS A 238 -0.86 25.33 12.95
CA LYS A 238 -0.51 26.07 11.74
C LYS A 238 0.92 26.56 11.92
N ALA A 239 1.82 26.12 11.04
CA ALA A 239 3.16 26.67 10.97
C ALA A 239 3.03 28.19 10.75
N ARG A 240 3.70 28.97 11.60
CA ARG A 240 3.97 30.39 11.37
C ARG A 240 5.14 30.52 10.41
#